data_AF-A0A0Q3VFN3-F1
#
_entry.id   AF-A0A0Q3VFN3-F1
#
_cell.length_a   1.000
_cell.length_b   1.000
_cell.length_c   1.000
_cell.angle_alpha   90.00
_cell.angle_beta   90.00
_cell.angle_gamma   90.00
#
_symmetry.space_group_name_H-M   'P 1'
#
loop_
_entity.id
_entity.type
_entity.pdbx_description
1 polymer ?
#
loop_
_entity_poly.entity_id
_entity_poly.type
_entity_poly.pdbx_seq_one_letter_code
_entity_poly.pdbx_strand_id
1 'polypeptide(L)'
;MGQAFRTLIPRLVKRIFANDLFGLAAQLAYFFLLSLFPLLLFLVTLLPYLPITQEDILGVIRDFAPGDSMKLIETNINELSQKNGKLLSFGIIATIWSASNGINAIVKALNSAYEVEESRPFLIARGMAILFTFAMLFVFVVALLLPVFGKLIGVYLFAKLGLSDEFMSIWNTLRWLVSSIILFIVFTGLYWIAPNKKLKCITVIPGAIFATVGWAISSLAFSFYVTNFGNYSATYGSIGAIIVLMIWFYLTGVIIIIGGEINAIYSKYKRDDC
;
A
#
# COMPACT_ATOMS: atom_id res chain seq x y z
N MET A 1 4.52 13.73 30.83
CA MET A 1 4.18 13.71 29.39
C MET A 1 4.79 14.87 28.58
N GLY A 2 4.92 16.11 29.10
CA GLY A 2 5.38 17.27 28.30
C GLY A 2 6.86 17.32 27.87
N GLN A 3 7.79 16.72 28.62
CA GLN A 3 9.22 16.69 28.24
C GLN A 3 9.56 15.63 27.17
N ALA A 4 8.87 14.48 27.17
CA ALA A 4 9.06 13.41 26.19
C ALA A 4 8.69 13.84 24.76
N PHE A 5 7.69 14.71 24.61
CA PHE A 5 7.27 15.23 23.30
C PHE A 5 8.19 16.33 22.77
N ARG A 6 8.74 17.19 23.65
CA ARG A 6 9.70 18.24 23.29
C ARG A 6 11.01 17.68 22.72
N THR A 7 11.42 16.48 23.14
CA THR A 7 12.61 15.80 22.63
C THR A 7 12.36 14.85 21.46
N LEU A 8 11.09 14.58 21.10
CA LEU A 8 10.74 13.63 20.05
C LEU A 8 11.04 14.17 18.66
N ILE A 9 10.63 15.41 18.36
CA ILE A 9 10.83 16.03 17.04
C ILE A 9 12.33 16.17 16.70
N PRO A 10 13.19 16.74 17.56
CA PRO A 10 14.61 16.89 17.24
C PRO A 10 15.31 15.54 17.03
N ARG A 11 14.93 14.52 17.81
CA ARG A 11 15.48 13.16 17.67
C ARG A 11 15.00 12.49 16.38
N LEU A 12 13.72 12.66 16.04
CA LEU A 12 13.15 12.14 14.80
C LEU A 12 13.87 12.76 13.60
N VAL A 13 14.01 14.09 13.57
CA VAL A 13 14.75 14.79 12.50
C VAL A 13 16.18 14.26 12.37
N LYS A 14 16.90 14.12 13.49
CA LYS A 14 18.26 13.55 13.47
C LYS A 14 18.29 12.13 12.88
N ARG A 15 17.33 11.28 13.24
CA ARG A 15 17.23 9.90 12.76
C ARG A 15 16.83 9.81 11.28
N ILE A 16 15.95 10.68 10.81
CA ILE A 16 15.56 10.77 9.39
C ILE A 16 16.81 10.92 8.50
N PHE A 17 17.72 11.82 8.87
CA PHE A 17 18.95 12.02 8.13
C PHE A 17 20.01 10.93 8.38
N ALA A 18 20.16 10.48 9.63
CA ALA A 18 21.16 9.47 9.98
C ALA A 18 20.87 8.11 9.32
N ASN A 19 19.60 7.76 9.11
CA ASN A 19 19.17 6.48 8.55
C ASN A 19 18.85 6.55 7.05
N ASP A 20 19.18 7.66 6.37
CA ASP A 20 18.89 7.89 4.94
C ASP A 20 17.43 7.56 4.58
N LEU A 21 16.49 8.08 5.37
CA LEU A 21 15.08 7.74 5.24
C LEU A 21 14.54 8.04 3.83
N PHE A 22 14.96 9.16 3.25
CA PHE A 22 14.52 9.55 1.92
C PHE A 22 15.10 8.65 0.82
N GLY A 23 16.34 8.19 0.95
CA GLY A 23 16.90 7.17 0.06
C GLY A 23 16.16 5.84 0.15
N LEU A 24 15.86 5.39 1.38
CA LEU A 24 15.06 4.18 1.62
C LEU A 24 13.62 4.31 1.09
N ALA A 25 13.01 5.48 1.21
CA ALA A 25 11.68 5.74 0.66
C ALA A 25 11.67 5.71 -0.89
N ALA A 26 12.73 6.22 -1.54
CA ALA A 26 12.90 6.09 -2.99
C ALA A 26 13.08 4.63 -3.41
N GLN A 27 13.87 3.85 -2.67
CA GLN A 27 14.01 2.41 -2.87
C GLN A 27 12.66 1.69 -2.73
N LEU A 28 11.84 2.05 -1.73
CA LEU A 28 10.50 1.50 -1.57
C LEU A 28 9.60 1.84 -2.74
N ALA A 29 9.63 3.08 -3.23
CA ALA A 29 8.81 3.51 -4.35
C ALA A 29 9.11 2.69 -5.62
N TYR A 30 10.40 2.43 -5.88
CA TYR A 30 10.84 1.56 -6.97
C TYR A 30 10.27 0.15 -6.83
N PHE A 31 10.36 -0.47 -5.65
CA PHE A 31 9.83 -1.81 -5.44
C PHE A 31 8.30 -1.87 -5.44
N PHE A 32 7.61 -0.84 -4.94
CA PHE A 32 6.16 -0.75 -5.04
C PHE A 32 5.72 -0.69 -6.50
N LEU A 33 6.40 0.09 -7.35
CA LEU A 33 6.14 0.11 -8.78
C LEU A 33 6.35 -1.27 -9.42
N LEU A 34 7.46 -1.95 -9.11
CA LEU A 34 7.69 -3.31 -9.61
C LEU A 34 6.64 -4.31 -9.10
N SER A 35 6.09 -4.10 -7.91
CA SER A 35 5.05 -4.95 -7.32
C SER A 35 3.66 -4.78 -7.95
N LEU A 36 3.47 -3.82 -8.85
CA LEU A 36 2.23 -3.69 -9.63
C LEU A 36 2.07 -4.79 -10.67
N PHE A 37 3.13 -5.15 -11.38
CA PHE A 37 3.08 -6.26 -12.35
C PHE A 37 2.59 -7.59 -11.75
N PRO A 38 3.12 -8.08 -10.60
CA PRO A 38 2.63 -9.31 -9.98
C PRO A 38 1.21 -9.14 -9.46
N LEU A 39 0.85 -7.96 -8.95
CA LEU A 39 -0.53 -7.68 -8.54
C LEU A 39 -1.49 -7.79 -9.72
N LEU A 40 -1.18 -7.16 -10.86
CA LEU A 40 -2.00 -7.21 -12.06
C LEU A 40 -2.13 -8.65 -12.57
N LEU A 41 -1.03 -9.40 -12.62
CA LEU A 41 -1.06 -10.81 -13.00
C LEU A 41 -1.91 -11.64 -12.03
N PHE A 42 -1.72 -11.46 -10.72
CA PHE A 42 -2.52 -12.15 -9.71
C PHE A 42 -4.01 -11.86 -9.89
N LEU A 43 -4.39 -10.59 -10.07
CA LEU A 43 -5.77 -10.18 -10.33
C LEU A 43 -6.31 -10.85 -11.59
N VAL A 44 -5.56 -10.85 -12.70
CA VAL A 44 -5.96 -11.52 -13.95
C VAL A 44 -6.14 -13.02 -13.75
N THR A 45 -5.25 -13.68 -13.01
CA THR A 45 -5.37 -15.12 -12.71
C THR A 45 -6.51 -15.46 -11.76
N LEU A 46 -7.00 -14.48 -10.99
CA LEU A 46 -8.15 -14.66 -10.12
C LEU A 46 -9.47 -14.58 -10.90
N LEU A 47 -9.49 -13.89 -12.05
CA LEU A 47 -10.69 -13.66 -12.85
C LEU A 47 -11.49 -14.93 -13.20
N PRO A 48 -10.87 -16.04 -13.64
CA PRO A 48 -11.61 -17.26 -13.96
C PRO A 48 -12.35 -17.89 -12.77
N TYR A 49 -11.96 -17.52 -11.54
CA TYR A 49 -12.55 -18.01 -10.30
C TYR A 49 -13.62 -17.06 -9.74
N LEU A 50 -13.76 -15.86 -10.30
CA LEU A 50 -14.80 -14.91 -9.92
C LEU A 50 -16.03 -15.12 -10.81
N PRO A 51 -17.26 -14.90 -10.28
CA PRO A 51 -18.48 -14.93 -11.08
C PRO A 51 -18.61 -13.64 -11.92
N ILE A 52 -17.54 -13.26 -12.62
CA ILE A 52 -17.41 -12.02 -13.40
C ILE A 52 -16.93 -12.42 -14.80
N THR A 53 -17.65 -11.97 -15.83
CA THR A 53 -17.28 -12.27 -17.22
C THR A 53 -16.15 -11.37 -17.70
N GLN A 54 -15.43 -11.78 -18.73
CA GLN A 54 -14.40 -10.95 -19.37
C GLN A 54 -15.00 -9.62 -19.90
N GLU A 55 -16.26 -9.65 -20.36
CA GLU A 55 -16.99 -8.46 -20.80
C GLU A 55 -17.30 -7.48 -19.66
N ASP A 56 -17.64 -7.97 -18.47
CA ASP A 56 -17.85 -7.11 -17.29
C ASP A 56 -16.57 -6.32 -16.93
N ILE A 57 -15.41 -6.98 -17.02
CA ILE A 57 -14.11 -6.37 -16.71
C ILE A 57 -13.70 -5.37 -17.78
N LEU A 58 -13.84 -5.73 -19.05
CA LEU A 58 -13.58 -4.81 -20.15
C LEU A 58 -14.53 -3.61 -20.12
N GLY A 59 -15.79 -3.82 -19.70
CA GLY A 59 -16.76 -2.75 -19.48
C GLY A 59 -16.28 -1.74 -18.44
N VAL A 60 -15.85 -2.21 -17.27
CA VAL A 60 -15.30 -1.33 -16.23
C VAL A 60 -14.04 -0.61 -16.69
N ILE A 61 -13.12 -1.30 -17.39
CA ILE A 61 -11.86 -0.69 -17.83
C ILE A 61 -12.10 0.36 -18.92
N ARG A 62 -13.08 0.16 -19.82
CA ARG A 62 -13.47 1.14 -20.86
C ARG A 62 -13.90 2.49 -20.28
N ASP A 63 -14.47 2.49 -19.07
CA ASP A 63 -14.87 3.73 -18.39
C ASP A 63 -13.67 4.57 -17.92
N PHE A 64 -12.47 3.99 -17.83
CA PHE A 64 -11.27 4.65 -17.31
C PHE A 64 -10.08 4.68 -18.29
N ALA A 65 -10.08 3.86 -19.34
CA ALA A 65 -8.96 3.72 -20.28
C ALA A 65 -9.29 4.33 -21.65
N PRO A 66 -8.41 5.20 -22.22
CA PRO A 66 -8.54 5.70 -23.58
C PRO A 66 -8.54 4.56 -24.62
N GLY A 67 -9.23 4.76 -25.76
CA GLY A 67 -9.45 3.72 -26.78
C GLY A 67 -8.19 2.98 -27.28
N ASP A 68 -7.05 3.67 -27.38
CA ASP A 68 -5.79 3.05 -27.80
C ASP A 68 -5.19 2.13 -26.72
N SER A 69 -5.41 2.45 -25.44
CA SER A 69 -5.02 1.59 -24.31
C SER A 69 -5.93 0.38 -24.21
N MET A 70 -7.21 0.50 -24.59
CA MET A 70 -8.18 -0.59 -24.58
C MET A 70 -7.81 -1.72 -25.53
N LYS A 71 -7.34 -1.43 -26.75
CA LYS A 71 -6.85 -2.47 -27.66
C LYS A 71 -5.69 -3.26 -27.05
N LEU A 72 -4.75 -2.55 -26.44
CA LEU A 72 -3.59 -3.15 -25.76
C LEU A 72 -4.02 -4.05 -24.60
N ILE A 73 -4.99 -3.61 -23.80
CA ILE A 73 -5.54 -4.38 -22.69
C ILE A 73 -6.30 -5.62 -23.18
N GLU A 74 -7.16 -5.48 -24.20
CA GLU A 74 -7.91 -6.59 -24.80
C GLU A 74 -6.98 -7.66 -25.38
N THR A 75 -5.93 -7.26 -26.10
CA THR A 75 -4.92 -8.19 -26.63
C THR A 75 -4.21 -8.93 -25.51
N ASN A 76 -3.77 -8.24 -24.45
CA ASN A 76 -3.08 -8.88 -23.33
C ASN A 76 -3.99 -9.84 -22.56
N ILE A 77 -5.26 -9.49 -22.32
CA ILE A 77 -6.21 -10.38 -21.62
C ILE A 77 -6.48 -11.64 -22.46
N ASN A 78 -6.68 -11.49 -23.77
CA ASN A 78 -6.90 -12.62 -24.67
C ASN A 78 -5.67 -13.53 -24.75
N GLU A 79 -4.45 -12.96 -24.82
CA GLU A 79 -3.21 -13.73 -24.77
C GLU A 79 -3.02 -14.47 -23.44
N LEU A 80 -3.39 -13.85 -22.32
CA LEU A 80 -3.33 -14.48 -20.99
C LEU A 80 -4.34 -15.62 -20.86
N SER A 81 -5.52 -15.50 -21.49
CA SER A 81 -6.54 -16.54 -21.51
C SER A 81 -6.18 -17.73 -22.41
N GLN A 82 -5.30 -17.54 -23.40
CA GLN A 82 -4.89 -18.60 -24.34
C GLN A 82 -3.52 -19.25 -24.03
N LYS A 83 -2.75 -18.72 -23.07
CA LYS A 83 -1.41 -19.25 -22.75
C LYS A 83 -1.44 -20.46 -21.79
N ASN A 84 -0.53 -21.40 -22.06
CA ASN A 84 -0.24 -22.57 -21.22
C ASN A 84 0.09 -22.18 -19.77
N GLY A 85 -0.65 -22.72 -18.79
CA GLY A 85 -0.50 -22.39 -17.37
C GLY A 85 0.90 -22.53 -16.76
N LYS A 86 1.81 -23.31 -17.40
CA LYS A 86 3.20 -23.51 -16.95
C LYS A 86 4.13 -22.29 -17.13
N LEU A 87 3.95 -21.50 -18.20
CA LEU A 87 4.73 -20.26 -18.41
C LEU A 87 4.24 -19.13 -17.50
N LEU A 88 2.92 -19.09 -17.28
CA LEU A 88 2.27 -18.16 -16.36
C LEU A 88 2.75 -18.37 -14.91
N SER A 89 2.88 -19.63 -14.47
CA SER A 89 3.35 -19.96 -13.13
C SER A 89 4.78 -19.51 -12.83
N PHE A 90 5.70 -19.58 -13.81
CA PHE A 90 7.07 -19.11 -13.62
C PHE A 90 7.14 -17.58 -13.53
N GLY A 91 6.38 -16.88 -14.38
CA GLY A 91 6.23 -15.43 -14.31
C GLY A 91 5.68 -14.98 -12.95
N ILE A 92 4.63 -15.63 -12.45
CA ILE A 92 4.04 -15.33 -11.14
C ILE A 92 5.08 -15.48 -10.02
N ILE A 93 5.83 -16.58 -9.99
CA ILE A 93 6.86 -16.80 -8.96
C ILE A 93 7.95 -15.74 -9.03
N ALA A 94 8.49 -15.47 -10.23
CA ALA A 94 9.53 -14.46 -10.43
C ALA A 94 9.05 -13.07 -9.99
N THR A 95 7.78 -12.77 -10.22
CA THR A 95 7.23 -11.46 -9.94
C THR A 95 6.87 -11.29 -8.46
N ILE A 96 6.30 -12.31 -7.79
CA ILE A 96 6.14 -12.35 -6.32
C ILE A 96 7.50 -12.21 -5.64
N TRP A 97 8.51 -12.91 -6.16
CA TRP A 97 9.88 -12.79 -5.65
C TRP A 97 10.40 -11.35 -5.75
N SER A 98 10.22 -10.71 -6.90
CA SER A 98 10.59 -9.30 -7.10
C SER A 98 9.86 -8.37 -6.13
N ALA A 99 8.54 -8.53 -6.00
CA ALA A 99 7.72 -7.74 -5.08
C ALA A 99 8.13 -7.90 -3.61
N SER A 100 8.52 -9.12 -3.21
CA SER A 100 9.01 -9.39 -1.84
C SER A 100 10.28 -8.62 -1.49
N ASN A 101 11.04 -8.13 -2.47
CA ASN A 101 12.18 -7.26 -2.22
C ASN A 101 11.77 -5.88 -1.67
N GLY A 102 10.57 -5.40 -1.99
CA GLY A 102 10.00 -4.18 -1.39
C GLY A 102 9.79 -4.34 0.11
N ILE A 103 9.24 -5.47 0.54
CA ILE A 103 9.13 -5.77 1.98
C ILE A 103 10.50 -5.90 2.64
N ASN A 104 11.49 -6.51 1.97
CA ASN A 104 12.85 -6.57 2.52
C ASN A 104 13.43 -5.17 2.77
N ALA A 105 13.14 -4.20 1.90
CA ALA A 105 13.52 -2.80 2.12
C ALA A 105 12.80 -2.20 3.34
N ILE A 106 11.51 -2.51 3.55
CA ILE A 106 10.78 -2.09 4.76
C ILE A 106 11.41 -2.72 6.01
N VAL A 107 11.66 -4.03 6.00
CA VAL A 107 12.28 -4.76 7.11
C VAL A 107 13.64 -4.15 7.44
N LYS A 108 14.46 -3.86 6.42
CA LYS A 108 15.77 -3.20 6.59
C LYS A 108 15.62 -1.82 7.23
N ALA A 109 14.69 -1.00 6.75
CA ALA A 109 14.41 0.33 7.31
C ALA A 109 13.97 0.25 8.78
N LEU A 110 13.07 -0.68 9.10
CA LEU A 110 12.59 -0.89 10.47
C LEU A 110 13.68 -1.46 11.39
N ASN A 111 14.47 -2.42 10.91
CA ASN A 111 15.61 -2.96 11.65
C ASN A 111 16.62 -1.85 11.97
N SER A 112 16.92 -0.98 11.00
CA SER A 112 17.76 0.20 11.21
C SER A 112 17.16 1.16 12.25
N ALA A 113 15.86 1.46 12.18
CA ALA A 113 15.17 2.29 13.17
C ALA A 113 15.29 1.74 14.61
N TYR A 114 15.20 0.40 14.75
CA TYR A 114 15.33 -0.30 16.02
C TYR A 114 16.78 -0.62 16.43
N GLU A 115 17.76 -0.26 15.60
CA GLU A 115 19.19 -0.56 15.79
C GLU A 115 19.45 -2.06 15.99
N VAL A 116 18.80 -2.90 15.17
CA VAL A 116 18.96 -4.35 15.17
C VAL A 116 19.40 -4.85 13.79
N GLU A 117 20.18 -5.92 13.77
CA GLU A 117 20.55 -6.62 12.54
C GLU A 117 19.59 -7.75 12.22
N GLU A 118 19.53 -8.13 10.95
CA GLU A 118 18.75 -9.29 10.52
C GLU A 118 19.50 -10.58 10.85
N SER A 119 18.96 -11.36 11.78
CA SER A 119 19.52 -12.64 12.23
C SER A 119 18.63 -13.82 11.86
N ARG A 120 17.46 -13.57 11.27
CA ARG A 120 16.57 -14.65 10.82
C ARG A 120 17.21 -15.38 9.63
N PRO A 121 17.12 -16.72 9.59
CA PRO A 121 17.53 -17.50 8.43
C PRO A 121 16.87 -16.99 7.14
N PHE A 122 17.60 -17.03 6.03
CA PHE A 122 17.15 -16.50 4.74
C PHE A 122 15.75 -16.97 4.34
N LEU A 123 15.43 -18.25 4.55
CA LEU A 123 14.12 -18.82 4.23
C LEU A 123 12.98 -18.23 5.07
N ILE A 124 13.24 -17.95 6.36
CA ILE A 124 12.24 -17.35 7.26
C ILE A 124 12.02 -15.89 6.89
N ALA A 125 13.10 -15.13 6.70
CA ALA A 125 13.04 -13.74 6.26
C ALA A 125 12.30 -13.61 4.91
N ARG A 126 12.60 -14.51 3.96
CA ARG A 126 11.92 -14.55 2.65
C ARG A 126 10.45 -14.92 2.75
N GLY A 127 10.10 -15.94 3.53
CA GLY A 127 8.70 -16.34 3.74
C GLY A 127 7.87 -15.21 4.35
N MET A 128 8.41 -14.51 5.35
CA MET A 128 7.79 -13.32 5.92
C MET A 128 7.63 -12.20 4.88
N ALA A 129 8.65 -11.94 4.06
CA ALA A 129 8.57 -10.92 3.04
C ALA A 129 7.47 -11.20 2.02
N ILE A 130 7.29 -12.46 1.60
CA ILE A 130 6.20 -12.87 0.71
C ILE A 130 4.84 -12.70 1.40
N LEU A 131 4.68 -13.13 2.66
CA LEU A 131 3.44 -12.97 3.41
C LEU A 131 3.03 -11.49 3.52
N PHE A 132 3.97 -10.61 3.88
CA PHE A 132 3.74 -9.18 3.96
C PHE A 132 3.50 -8.53 2.59
N THR A 133 4.05 -9.10 1.53
CA THR A 133 3.72 -8.67 0.17
C THR A 133 2.25 -8.89 -0.09
N PHE A 134 1.73 -10.10 0.15
CA PHE A 134 0.30 -10.38 0.02
C PHE A 134 -0.56 -9.53 0.97
N ALA A 135 -0.14 -9.30 2.21
CA ALA A 135 -0.85 -8.44 3.14
C ALA A 135 -0.92 -6.98 2.64
N MET A 136 0.19 -6.44 2.13
CA MET A 136 0.24 -5.11 1.51
C MET A 136 -0.61 -5.05 0.25
N LEU A 137 -0.58 -6.08 -0.60
CA LEU A 137 -1.43 -6.17 -1.79
C LEU A 137 -2.91 -6.17 -1.40
N PHE A 138 -3.29 -6.95 -0.38
CA PHE A 138 -4.65 -6.97 0.15
C PHE A 138 -5.07 -5.58 0.66
N VAL A 139 -4.19 -4.87 1.38
CA VAL A 139 -4.46 -3.48 1.78
C VAL A 139 -4.61 -2.56 0.60
N PHE A 140 -3.73 -2.64 -0.39
CA PHE A 140 -3.81 -1.82 -1.60
C PHE A 140 -5.16 -2.01 -2.29
N VAL A 141 -5.58 -3.26 -2.46
CA VAL A 141 -6.87 -3.64 -3.02
C VAL A 141 -8.00 -3.07 -2.16
N VAL A 142 -8.00 -3.24 -0.84
CA VAL A 142 -9.08 -2.70 0.01
C VAL A 142 -9.07 -1.18 0.09
N ALA A 143 -7.91 -0.54 0.22
CA ALA A 143 -7.76 0.90 0.37
C ALA A 143 -8.10 1.66 -0.92
N LEU A 144 -7.89 1.05 -2.10
CA LEU A 144 -8.26 1.64 -3.39
C LEU A 144 -9.67 1.21 -3.81
N LEU A 145 -9.99 -0.08 -3.75
CA LEU A 145 -11.26 -0.58 -4.26
C LEU A 145 -12.42 -0.26 -3.33
N LEU A 146 -12.26 -0.35 -2.01
CA LEU A 146 -13.40 -0.14 -1.10
C LEU A 146 -13.93 1.30 -1.21
N PRO A 147 -13.12 2.39 -1.25
CA PRO A 147 -13.65 3.73 -1.45
C PRO A 147 -14.20 3.99 -2.86
N VAL A 148 -13.67 3.34 -3.90
CA VAL A 148 -14.11 3.52 -5.29
C VAL A 148 -15.35 2.66 -5.59
N PHE A 149 -15.22 1.34 -5.49
CA PHE A 149 -16.28 0.38 -5.76
C PHE A 149 -17.31 0.28 -4.64
N GLY A 150 -16.96 0.64 -3.40
CA GLY A 150 -17.94 0.69 -2.32
C GLY A 150 -19.06 1.71 -2.60
N LYS A 151 -18.84 2.71 -3.46
CA LYS A 151 -19.92 3.60 -3.91
C LYS A 151 -20.91 2.84 -4.78
N LEU A 152 -20.42 2.06 -5.74
CA LEU A 152 -21.23 1.23 -6.64
C LEU A 152 -22.00 0.16 -5.85
N ILE A 153 -21.36 -0.50 -4.89
CA ILE A 153 -22.02 -1.45 -3.98
C ILE A 153 -23.14 -0.74 -3.19
N GLY A 154 -22.87 0.47 -2.67
CA GLY A 154 -23.86 1.27 -1.97
C GLY A 154 -25.07 1.62 -2.83
N VAL A 155 -24.85 2.07 -4.07
CA VAL A 155 -25.91 2.39 -5.04
C VAL A 155 -26.72 1.14 -5.44
N TYR A 156 -26.06 -0.01 -5.62
CA TYR A 156 -26.73 -1.28 -5.93
C TYR A 156 -27.61 -1.76 -4.76
N LEU A 157 -27.09 -1.69 -3.52
CA LEU A 157 -27.86 -2.00 -2.32
C LEU A 157 -29.02 -1.01 -2.13
N PHE A 158 -28.80 0.26 -2.41
CA PHE A 158 -29.81 1.32 -2.37
C PHE A 158 -30.96 1.06 -3.35
N ALA A 159 -30.63 0.73 -4.60
CA ALA A 159 -31.62 0.43 -5.63
C ALA A 159 -32.49 -0.80 -5.29
N LYS A 160 -31.95 -1.76 -4.54
CA LYS A 160 -32.69 -2.96 -4.11
C LYS A 160 -33.49 -2.77 -2.81
N LEU A 161 -33.08 -1.85 -1.93
CA LEU A 161 -33.66 -1.70 -0.60
C LEU A 161 -34.50 -0.43 -0.42
N GLY A 162 -34.53 0.48 -1.40
CA GLY A 162 -35.34 1.71 -1.36
C GLY A 162 -34.96 2.66 -0.22
N LEU A 163 -33.68 2.68 0.16
CA LEU A 163 -33.20 3.39 1.35
C LEU A 163 -33.16 4.91 1.11
N SER A 164 -33.18 5.72 2.18
CA SER A 164 -33.16 7.19 2.11
C SER A 164 -31.75 7.74 1.86
N ASP A 165 -31.64 9.02 1.50
CA ASP A 165 -30.35 9.73 1.35
C ASP A 165 -29.46 9.62 2.62
N GLU A 166 -30.08 9.45 3.80
CA GLU A 166 -29.40 9.25 5.08
C GLU A 166 -28.59 7.94 5.09
N PHE A 167 -29.09 6.87 4.46
CA PHE A 167 -28.36 5.61 4.35
C PHE A 167 -27.08 5.77 3.52
N MET A 168 -27.12 6.54 2.44
CA MET A 168 -25.92 6.79 1.62
C MET A 168 -24.86 7.59 2.38
N SER A 169 -25.28 8.53 3.24
CA SER A 169 -24.37 9.25 4.13
C SER A 169 -23.72 8.32 5.16
N ILE A 170 -24.51 7.47 5.82
CA ILE A 170 -24.02 6.47 6.79
C ILE A 170 -23.09 5.48 6.09
N TRP A 171 -23.46 4.97 4.92
CA TRP A 171 -22.67 4.01 4.15
C TRP A 171 -21.32 4.60 3.72
N ASN A 172 -21.31 5.84 3.22
CA ASN A 172 -20.07 6.53 2.87
C ASN A 172 -19.15 6.68 4.10
N THR A 173 -19.72 7.07 5.24
CA THR A 173 -18.96 7.21 6.49
C THR A 173 -18.38 5.87 6.95
N LEU A 174 -19.21 4.82 6.95
CA LEU A 174 -18.82 3.47 7.35
C LEU A 174 -17.68 2.94 6.46
N ARG A 175 -17.78 3.13 5.14
CA ARG A 175 -16.79 2.70 4.17
C ARG A 175 -15.41 3.33 4.42
N TRP A 176 -15.36 4.65 4.61
CA TRP A 176 -14.11 5.33 4.94
C TRP A 176 -13.54 4.86 6.28
N LEU A 177 -14.39 4.70 7.30
CA LEU A 177 -13.99 4.20 8.60
C LEU A 177 -13.41 2.78 8.53
N VAL A 178 -14.07 1.86 7.83
CA VAL A 178 -13.62 0.48 7.63
C VAL A 178 -12.28 0.44 6.90
N SER A 179 -12.11 1.21 5.83
CA SER A 179 -10.83 1.32 5.14
C SER A 179 -9.72 1.82 6.07
N SER A 180 -9.98 2.84 6.89
CA SER A 180 -9.00 3.35 7.86
C SER A 180 -8.65 2.32 8.94
N ILE A 181 -9.62 1.56 9.45
CA ILE A 181 -9.38 0.49 10.43
C ILE A 181 -8.52 -0.61 9.82
N ILE A 182 -8.81 -1.04 8.61
CA ILE A 182 -8.03 -2.08 7.92
C ILE A 182 -6.59 -1.61 7.70
N LEU A 183 -6.41 -0.35 7.26
CA LEU A 183 -5.09 0.24 7.09
C LEU A 183 -4.32 0.30 8.42
N PHE A 184 -4.99 0.67 9.51
CA PHE A 184 -4.41 0.69 10.85
C PHE A 184 -3.98 -0.69 11.34
N ILE A 185 -4.81 -1.72 11.11
CA ILE A 185 -4.49 -3.11 11.47
C ILE A 185 -3.23 -3.56 10.72
N VAL A 186 -3.11 -3.24 9.44
CA VAL A 186 -1.94 -3.67 8.65
C VAL A 186 -0.68 -2.91 9.01
N PHE A 187 -0.74 -1.59 9.21
CA PHE A 187 0.44 -0.88 9.71
C PHE A 187 0.85 -1.36 11.11
N THR A 188 -0.11 -1.69 11.98
CA THR A 188 0.18 -2.32 13.27
C THR A 188 0.89 -3.67 13.09
N GLY A 189 0.37 -4.54 12.23
CA GLY A 189 0.98 -5.83 11.93
C GLY A 189 2.39 -5.70 11.32
N LEU A 190 2.55 -4.78 10.36
CA LEU A 190 3.83 -4.46 9.74
C LEU A 190 4.85 -4.02 10.80
N TYR A 191 4.50 -3.04 11.64
CA TYR A 191 5.42 -2.54 12.66
C TYR A 191 5.67 -3.52 13.80
N TRP A 192 4.73 -4.43 14.08
CA TRP A 192 4.88 -5.40 15.15
C TRP A 192 5.74 -6.60 14.76
N ILE A 193 5.59 -7.09 13.52
CA ILE A 193 6.14 -8.39 13.09
C ILE A 193 7.37 -8.20 12.19
N ALA A 194 7.40 -7.17 11.34
CA ALA A 194 8.49 -7.00 10.39
C ALA A 194 9.88 -6.77 11.04
N PRO A 195 10.04 -5.97 12.11
CA PRO A 195 11.32 -5.80 12.77
C PRO A 195 11.84 -7.12 13.35
N ASN A 196 13.15 -7.34 13.28
CA ASN A 196 13.82 -8.47 13.94
C ASN A 196 14.00 -8.23 15.44
N LYS A 197 12.90 -7.90 16.13
CA LYS A 197 12.88 -7.58 17.55
C LYS A 197 11.53 -7.98 18.14
N LYS A 198 11.56 -8.63 19.30
CA LYS A 198 10.32 -8.94 20.04
C LYS A 198 9.75 -7.64 20.61
N LEU A 199 8.64 -7.18 20.04
CA LEU A 199 7.94 -5.97 20.45
C LEU A 199 6.59 -6.33 21.07
N LYS A 200 6.10 -5.47 21.97
CA LYS A 200 4.72 -5.55 22.47
C LYS A 200 3.83 -4.81 21.47
N CYS A 201 2.64 -5.32 21.17
CA CYS A 201 1.72 -4.66 20.22
C CYS A 201 1.45 -3.18 20.59
N ILE A 202 1.35 -2.87 21.89
CA ILE A 202 1.11 -1.49 22.35
C ILE A 202 2.24 -0.50 22.06
N THR A 203 3.48 -0.96 21.84
CA THR A 203 4.61 -0.06 21.52
C THR A 203 4.62 0.36 20.06
N VAL A 204 3.84 -0.30 19.19
CA VAL A 204 3.80 -0.01 17.75
C VAL A 204 2.58 0.80 17.32
N ILE A 205 1.61 0.96 18.23
CA ILE A 205 0.37 1.72 17.98
C ILE A 205 0.64 3.19 17.60
N PRO A 206 1.54 3.95 18.27
CA PRO A 206 1.72 5.37 17.96
C PRO A 206 2.15 5.61 16.50
N GLY A 207 3.08 4.81 16.00
CA GLY A 207 3.54 4.85 14.61
C GLY A 207 2.49 4.33 13.63
N ALA A 208 1.68 3.32 14.02
CA ALA A 208 0.56 2.86 13.20
C ALA A 208 -0.51 3.95 13.03
N ILE A 209 -0.87 4.67 14.10
CA ILE A 209 -1.79 5.82 14.03
C ILE A 209 -1.20 6.89 13.11
N PHE A 210 0.07 7.26 13.31
CA PHE A 210 0.75 8.24 12.47
C PHE A 210 0.72 7.83 10.99
N ALA A 211 1.02 6.56 10.68
CA ALA A 211 1.05 6.07 9.32
C ALA A 211 -0.34 6.07 8.68
N THR A 212 -1.39 5.62 9.39
CA THR A 212 -2.77 5.63 8.89
C THR A 212 -3.25 7.05 8.60
N VAL A 213 -3.09 7.97 9.56
CA VAL A 213 -3.53 9.36 9.42
C VAL A 213 -2.70 10.09 8.37
N GLY A 214 -1.38 9.95 8.42
CA GLY A 214 -0.45 10.56 7.48
C GLY A 214 -0.68 10.09 6.05
N TRP A 215 -0.97 8.80 5.85
CA TRP A 215 -1.29 8.24 4.55
C TRP A 215 -2.62 8.79 4.01
N ALA A 216 -3.66 8.89 4.84
CA ALA A 216 -4.94 9.45 4.44
C ALA A 216 -4.82 10.93 4.05
N ILE A 217 -4.17 11.74 4.91
CA ILE A 217 -3.93 13.17 4.64
C ILE A 217 -3.09 13.35 3.38
N SER A 218 -1.98 12.61 3.25
CA SER A 218 -1.11 12.70 2.08
C SER A 218 -1.84 12.27 0.81
N SER A 219 -2.70 11.26 0.87
CA SER A 219 -3.49 10.83 -0.30
C SER A 219 -4.51 11.88 -0.73
N LEU A 220 -5.18 12.53 0.22
CA LEU A 220 -6.10 13.64 -0.07
C LEU A 220 -5.36 14.85 -0.65
N ALA A 221 -4.24 15.24 -0.02
CA ALA A 221 -3.40 16.34 -0.48
C ALA A 221 -2.81 16.08 -1.87
N PHE A 222 -2.35 14.85 -2.11
CA PHE A 222 -1.82 14.43 -3.40
C PHE A 222 -2.90 14.39 -4.48
N SER A 223 -4.09 13.87 -4.18
CA SER A 223 -5.23 13.92 -5.09
C SER A 223 -5.59 15.35 -5.46
N PHE A 224 -5.66 16.26 -4.47
CA PHE A 224 -5.88 17.68 -4.73
C PHE A 224 -4.79 18.29 -5.62
N TYR A 225 -3.52 18.00 -5.34
CA TYR A 225 -2.40 18.49 -6.15
C TYR A 225 -2.49 18.03 -7.61
N VAL A 226 -2.72 16.73 -7.85
CA VAL A 226 -2.80 16.17 -9.20
C VAL A 226 -3.99 16.75 -9.96
N THR A 227 -5.16 16.88 -9.32
CA THR A 227 -6.36 17.41 -9.98
C THR A 227 -6.26 18.89 -10.33
N ASN A 228 -5.62 19.72 -9.49
CA ASN A 228 -5.61 21.17 -9.67
C ASN A 228 -4.35 21.70 -10.38
N PHE A 229 -3.21 21.04 -10.18
CA PHE A 229 -1.90 21.52 -10.66
C PHE A 229 -1.19 20.50 -11.55
N GLY A 230 -1.62 19.23 -11.53
CA GLY A 230 -0.95 18.13 -12.19
C GLY A 230 -1.36 17.92 -13.64
N ASN A 231 -0.97 18.82 -14.55
CA ASN A 231 -1.15 18.59 -15.99
C ASN A 231 -0.07 17.66 -16.60
N TYR A 232 0.35 16.63 -15.85
CA TYR A 232 1.44 15.72 -16.23
C TYR A 232 1.08 14.88 -17.47
N SER A 233 -0.19 14.52 -17.64
CA SER A 233 -0.66 13.78 -18.82
C SER A 233 -0.56 14.62 -20.10
N ALA A 234 -0.78 15.94 -20.02
CA ALA A 234 -0.63 16.83 -21.18
C ALA A 234 0.84 17.02 -21.59
N THR A 235 1.76 17.02 -20.62
CA THR A 235 3.19 17.23 -20.89
C THR A 235 3.94 15.93 -21.24
N TYR A 236 3.61 14.82 -20.60
CA TYR A 236 4.37 13.57 -20.67
C TYR A 236 3.55 12.34 -21.12
N GLY A 237 2.28 12.51 -21.47
CA GLY A 237 1.42 11.41 -21.90
C GLY A 237 1.32 10.28 -20.86
N SER A 238 1.44 9.03 -21.32
CA SER A 238 1.38 7.84 -20.45
C SER A 238 2.50 7.75 -19.42
N ILE A 239 3.66 8.36 -19.68
CA ILE A 239 4.78 8.42 -18.73
C ILE A 239 4.42 9.30 -17.53
N GLY A 240 3.58 10.32 -17.73
CA GLY A 240 3.08 11.19 -16.66
C GLY A 240 2.36 10.41 -15.54
N ALA A 241 1.59 9.39 -15.90
CA ALA A 241 0.90 8.53 -14.92
C ALA A 241 1.88 7.74 -14.04
N ILE A 242 2.96 7.22 -14.63
CA ILE A 242 4.00 6.48 -13.90
C ILE A 242 4.74 7.42 -12.94
N ILE A 243 5.08 8.64 -13.39
CA ILE A 243 5.75 9.65 -12.56
C ILE A 243 4.88 10.01 -11.35
N VAL A 244 3.61 10.31 -11.57
CA VAL A 244 2.64 10.61 -10.51
C VAL A 244 2.56 9.46 -9.50
N LEU A 245 2.47 8.22 -9.99
CA LEU A 245 2.40 7.03 -9.15
C LEU A 245 3.68 6.81 -8.34
N MET A 246 4.86 7.02 -8.93
CA MET A 246 6.14 6.93 -8.24
C MET A 246 6.27 7.97 -7.11
N ILE A 247 5.83 9.21 -7.34
CA ILE A 247 5.81 10.25 -6.31
C ILE A 247 4.88 9.84 -5.17
N TRP A 248 3.70 9.31 -5.48
CA TRP A 248 2.75 8.85 -4.48
C TRP A 248 3.31 7.67 -3.65
N PHE A 249 3.96 6.71 -4.30
CA PHE A 249 4.65 5.61 -3.60
C PHE A 249 5.80 6.11 -2.74
N TYR A 250 6.54 7.11 -3.21
CA TYR A 250 7.61 7.74 -2.44
C TYR A 250 7.09 8.37 -1.16
N LEU A 251 6.02 9.17 -1.24
CA LEU A 251 5.35 9.74 -0.06
C LEU A 251 4.86 8.66 0.89
N THR A 252 4.28 7.58 0.36
CA THR A 252 3.87 6.41 1.16
C THR A 252 5.06 5.78 1.89
N GLY A 253 6.20 5.59 1.21
CA GLY A 253 7.44 5.09 1.80
C GLY A 253 7.95 5.97 2.95
N VAL A 254 7.93 7.29 2.75
CA VAL A 254 8.32 8.27 3.79
C VAL A 254 7.44 8.11 5.04
N ILE A 255 6.12 8.05 4.87
CA ILE A 255 5.16 7.90 5.98
C ILE A 255 5.39 6.60 6.75
N ILE A 256 5.58 5.49 6.03
CA ILE A 256 5.80 4.17 6.63
C ILE A 256 7.08 4.17 7.46
N ILE A 257 8.19 4.71 6.94
CA ILE A 257 9.47 4.69 7.66
C ILE A 257 9.42 5.64 8.87
N ILE A 258 8.83 6.82 8.74
CA ILE A 258 8.67 7.76 9.87
C ILE A 258 7.83 7.13 10.99
N GLY A 259 6.74 6.43 10.65
CA GLY A 259 5.95 5.69 11.65
C GLY A 259 6.78 4.63 12.39
N GLY A 260 7.68 3.93 11.68
CA GLY A 260 8.64 3.01 12.27
C GLY A 260 9.63 3.70 13.24
N GLU A 261 10.17 4.84 12.86
CA GLU A 261 11.06 5.65 13.70
C GLU A 261 10.36 6.15 14.97
N ILE A 262 9.11 6.61 14.86
CA ILE A 262 8.29 7.02 16.00
C ILE A 262 8.14 5.84 16.98
N ASN A 263 7.84 4.65 16.47
CA ASN A 263 7.71 3.44 17.28
C ASN A 263 9.03 3.04 17.96
N ALA A 264 10.16 3.18 17.25
CA ALA A 264 11.47 2.89 17.81
C ALA A 264 11.86 3.85 18.94
N ILE A 265 11.59 5.15 18.76
CA ILE A 265 11.81 6.18 19.79
C ILE A 265 10.92 5.90 21.00
N TYR A 266 9.64 5.62 20.79
CA TYR A 266 8.69 5.32 21.87
C TYR A 266 9.05 4.06 22.64
N SER A 267 9.51 3.01 21.94
CA SER A 267 9.94 1.77 22.56
C SER A 267 11.19 1.91 23.42
N LYS A 268 12.09 2.87 23.14
CA LYS A 268 13.26 3.14 23.99
C LYS A 268 12.85 3.81 25.31
N TYR A 269 11.99 4.83 25.26
CA TYR A 269 11.51 5.51 26.46
C TYR A 269 10.81 4.58 27.46
N LYS A 270 9.97 3.66 26.98
CA LYS A 270 9.24 2.74 27.87
C LYS A 270 10.13 1.65 28.50
N ARG A 271 11.39 1.53 28.06
CA ARG A 271 12.38 0.59 28.61
C ARG A 271 13.17 1.22 29.76
N ASP A 272 13.22 2.56 29.83
CA ASP A 272 13.89 3.31 30.90
C ASP A 272 12.99 3.49 32.14
N ASP A 273 11.68 3.25 32.01
CA ASP A 273 10.68 3.32 33.10
C ASP A 273 10.31 1.92 33.67
N CYS A 274 11.20 0.93 33.61
CA CYS A 274 11.02 -0.41 34.22
C CYS A 274 12.27 -0.88 34.95
#